data_AF-A0A3L6EXV6-F1
#
_entry.id   AF-A0A3L6EXV6-F1
#
_cell.length_a   1.000
_cell.length_b   1.000
_cell.length_c   1.000
_cell.angle_alpha   90.00
_cell.angle_beta   90.00
_cell.angle_gamma   90.00
#
_symmetry.space_group_name_H-M   'P 1'
#
loop_
_entity.id
_entity.type
_entity.pdbx_description
1 polymer ?
#
loop_
_entity_poly.entity_id
_entity_poly.type
_entity_poly.pdbx_seq_one_letter_code
_entity_poly.pdbx_strand_id
1 'polypeptide(L)'
;MFRNSNFTCPEKSPGIPSAVVAIIWKSKTTHAARPGLLPSLLLNFEPHLRSSIKRIAHASLTHPIHAHQPPFSAATRRSGKSPEIRVRCDGGMDALPDGVVQHILSQLSNARDVAACAAVARCWRDCMPFLPSLYFPRGAFESVGVGPASAVAAADDVIGRMVDAAARLEELVVYCPFSASLLPHWLAARAATLRVLELRVESAADDKSGHLDSIGVATSLEELRLWALRMTRAPAWGQMERLRVLEVVGAVLEDAAVNGAVAACPNLTDLALLGCECAGEAVISLAHLERCRLDFVGSGNTSLRFAAPRVSSLEVQGFSLIYLQGGNRLKHLTISKNTGSVYHVEMGKLPELDHLSLRGVQWSWGAISSVLQCAGEVKHLVMKVEFCGDYDTLQPFPELDLVEFFNSHPKLHKFEIHGAMFAALCQKNSLKKLDSRFVIPFLEHVLVTVRSPLNAEQKLDTLESLVRYSVRLRRMVIRISQMKNCHGAADDFFAEICKFAYMNSGRVCIE
;
A
#
# COMPACT_ATOMS: atom_id res chain seq x y z
N MET A 1 -24.95 9.86 22.13
CA MET A 1 -26.23 9.24 21.74
C MET A 1 -26.68 9.79 20.40
N PHE A 2 -26.35 9.14 19.29
CA PHE A 2 -27.06 9.32 18.02
C PHE A 2 -27.01 7.99 17.26
N ARG A 3 -28.20 7.38 17.11
CA ARG A 3 -28.48 6.19 16.30
C ARG A 3 -28.52 6.63 14.84
N ASN A 4 -27.75 5.96 13.97
CA ASN A 4 -27.94 6.07 12.53
C ASN A 4 -28.84 4.94 12.03
N SER A 5 -29.86 5.37 11.30
CA SER A 5 -30.99 4.63 10.77
C SER A 5 -30.60 3.78 9.57
N ASN A 6 -31.11 2.55 9.58
CA ASN A 6 -31.08 1.60 8.47
C ASN A 6 -31.80 2.16 7.24
N PHE A 7 -31.17 2.05 6.07
CA PHE A 7 -31.84 2.01 4.78
C PHE A 7 -31.60 0.64 4.16
N THR A 8 -32.66 -0.15 4.07
CA THR A 8 -32.74 -1.38 3.27
C THR A 8 -33.42 -1.04 1.95
N CYS A 9 -32.87 -1.54 0.84
CA CYS A 9 -33.66 -1.81 -0.37
C CYS A 9 -33.24 -3.14 -0.98
N PRO A 10 -34.20 -3.87 -1.61
CA PRO A 10 -34.05 -5.28 -1.91
C PRO A 10 -33.82 -5.52 -3.40
N GLU A 11 -32.81 -6.29 -3.77
CA GLU A 11 -32.80 -6.97 -5.07
C GLU A 11 -32.43 -8.44 -4.89
N LYS A 12 -33.45 -9.29 -5.00
CA LYS A 12 -33.32 -10.72 -5.20
C LYS A 12 -32.93 -10.96 -6.66
N SER A 13 -31.75 -11.52 -6.89
CA SER A 13 -31.43 -12.29 -8.08
C SER A 13 -30.99 -13.70 -7.65
N PRO A 14 -31.26 -14.75 -8.46
CA PRO A 14 -31.22 -16.12 -7.99
C PRO A 14 -29.78 -16.59 -7.82
N GLY A 15 -29.37 -16.81 -6.57
CA GLY A 15 -28.07 -17.37 -6.22
C GLY A 15 -27.93 -18.82 -6.69
N ILE A 16 -26.81 -19.12 -7.35
CA ILE A 16 -26.34 -20.48 -7.62
C ILE A 16 -25.41 -20.89 -6.46
N PRO A 17 -25.50 -22.11 -5.90
CA PRO A 17 -24.83 -22.44 -4.63
C PRO A 17 -23.32 -22.61 -4.76
N SER A 18 -22.59 -21.96 -3.85
CA SER A 18 -21.13 -22.02 -3.67
C SER A 18 -20.63 -23.32 -2.99
N ALA A 19 -21.40 -24.40 -3.05
CA ALA A 19 -21.03 -25.70 -2.49
C ALA A 19 -19.91 -26.43 -3.29
N VAL A 20 -19.46 -25.84 -4.40
CA VAL A 20 -18.65 -26.50 -5.42
C VAL A 20 -17.17 -26.65 -5.01
N VAL A 21 -16.58 -25.70 -4.26
CA VAL A 21 -15.15 -25.78 -3.86
C VAL A 21 -14.91 -26.91 -2.84
N ALA A 22 -15.81 -27.08 -1.86
CA ALA A 22 -15.71 -28.13 -0.86
C ALA A 22 -16.08 -29.53 -1.40
N ILE A 23 -16.97 -29.62 -2.38
CA ILE A 23 -17.42 -30.88 -2.97
C ILE A 23 -16.42 -31.42 -4.02
N ILE A 24 -15.78 -30.56 -4.81
CA ILE A 24 -14.86 -31.00 -5.88
C ILE A 24 -13.61 -31.69 -5.35
N TRP A 25 -13.05 -31.24 -4.21
CA TRP A 25 -11.82 -31.80 -3.65
C TRP A 25 -12.02 -32.94 -2.64
N LYS A 26 -13.26 -33.34 -2.33
CA LYS A 26 -13.57 -34.44 -1.40
C LYS A 26 -13.46 -35.85 -2.00
N SER A 27 -13.09 -36.01 -3.27
CA SER A 27 -13.06 -37.34 -3.93
C SER A 27 -11.74 -38.09 -3.73
N LYS A 28 -11.59 -38.71 -2.55
CA LYS A 28 -10.85 -39.98 -2.40
C LYS A 28 -11.80 -40.99 -1.77
N THR A 29 -12.59 -41.68 -2.61
CA THR A 29 -13.06 -43.07 -2.47
C THR A 29 -14.19 -43.35 -3.47
N THR A 30 -13.94 -44.29 -4.38
CA THR A 30 -14.88 -45.17 -5.09
C THR A 30 -16.33 -44.69 -5.34
N HIS A 31 -16.62 -44.20 -6.55
CA HIS A 31 -17.60 -44.79 -7.50
C HIS A 31 -17.70 -43.91 -8.78
N ALA A 32 -17.96 -44.57 -9.91
CA ALA A 32 -17.95 -44.02 -11.27
C ALA A 32 -18.80 -42.74 -11.46
N ALA A 33 -18.21 -41.71 -12.06
CA ALA A 33 -18.92 -40.51 -12.49
C ALA A 33 -19.80 -40.82 -13.72
N ARG A 34 -21.09 -40.48 -13.63
CA ARG A 34 -22.04 -40.54 -14.76
C ARG A 34 -21.72 -39.44 -15.79
N PRO A 35 -21.73 -39.74 -17.10
CA PRO A 35 -21.47 -38.76 -18.16
C PRO A 35 -22.72 -37.90 -18.38
N GLY A 36 -22.80 -36.75 -17.71
CA GLY A 36 -23.94 -35.83 -17.87
C GLY A 36 -23.80 -34.42 -17.28
N LEU A 37 -22.67 -34.09 -16.64
CA LEU A 37 -22.47 -32.79 -15.96
C LEU A 37 -21.47 -31.84 -16.64
N LEU A 38 -20.95 -32.18 -17.82
CA LEU A 38 -19.97 -31.34 -18.53
C LEU A 38 -20.50 -29.98 -19.04
N PRO A 39 -21.76 -29.82 -19.51
CA PRO A 39 -22.22 -28.53 -20.03
C PRO A 39 -22.41 -27.44 -18.96
N SER A 40 -22.62 -27.82 -17.69
CA SER A 40 -22.87 -26.89 -16.59
C SER A 40 -21.60 -26.36 -15.91
N LEU A 41 -20.43 -26.99 -16.10
CA LEU A 41 -19.14 -26.54 -15.55
C LEU A 41 -18.51 -25.41 -16.39
N LEU A 42 -18.70 -25.41 -17.71
CA LEU A 42 -18.21 -24.35 -18.61
C LEU A 42 -18.97 -23.04 -18.47
N LEU A 43 -20.14 -23.05 -17.82
CA LEU A 43 -20.96 -21.86 -17.55
C LEU A 43 -20.48 -21.04 -16.33
N ASN A 44 -19.41 -21.46 -15.64
CA ASN A 44 -18.92 -20.81 -14.42
C ASN A 44 -17.63 -19.99 -14.59
N PHE A 45 -17.04 -19.94 -15.79
CA PHE A 45 -15.89 -19.07 -16.07
C PHE A 45 -16.33 -17.63 -16.36
N GLU A 46 -15.56 -16.65 -15.87
CA GLU A 46 -15.71 -15.25 -16.25
C GLU A 46 -15.67 -15.08 -17.79
N PRO A 47 -16.42 -14.11 -18.35
CA PRO A 47 -16.55 -13.92 -19.81
C PRO A 47 -15.19 -13.75 -20.51
N HIS A 48 -14.25 -13.09 -19.84
CA HIS A 48 -12.91 -12.80 -20.36
C HIS A 48 -12.08 -14.09 -20.50
N LEU A 49 -12.14 -14.99 -19.51
CA LEU A 49 -11.44 -16.28 -19.50
C LEU A 49 -11.99 -17.22 -20.58
N ARG A 50 -13.31 -17.23 -20.81
CA ARG A 50 -13.90 -18.01 -21.93
C ARG A 50 -13.40 -17.56 -23.28
N SER A 51 -13.19 -16.25 -23.45
CA SER A 51 -12.70 -15.71 -24.72
C SER A 51 -11.23 -16.09 -24.95
N SER A 52 -10.40 -16.07 -23.90
CA SER A 52 -8.98 -16.43 -23.97
C SER A 52 -8.79 -17.92 -24.18
N ILE A 53 -9.52 -18.77 -23.45
CA ILE A 53 -9.48 -20.24 -23.62
C ILE A 53 -9.95 -20.63 -25.02
N LYS A 54 -11.00 -19.98 -25.56
CA LYS A 54 -11.45 -20.23 -26.94
C LYS A 54 -10.43 -19.79 -27.98
N ARG A 55 -9.77 -18.63 -27.81
CA ARG A 55 -8.74 -18.16 -28.75
C ARG A 55 -7.49 -19.04 -28.76
N ILE A 56 -7.05 -19.51 -27.60
CA ILE A 56 -5.87 -20.37 -27.47
C ILE A 56 -6.16 -21.78 -28.03
N ALA A 57 -7.33 -22.35 -27.74
CA ALA A 57 -7.73 -23.64 -28.31
C ALA A 57 -7.85 -23.60 -29.85
N HIS A 58 -8.28 -22.45 -30.41
CA HIS A 58 -8.41 -22.29 -31.86
C HIS A 58 -7.07 -22.05 -32.57
N ALA A 59 -6.08 -21.48 -31.90
CA ALA A 59 -4.74 -21.26 -32.46
C ALA A 59 -3.87 -22.53 -32.50
N SER A 60 -4.04 -23.43 -31.53
CA SER A 60 -3.28 -24.70 -31.46
C SER A 60 -3.74 -25.76 -32.47
N LEU A 61 -4.94 -25.62 -33.03
CA LEU A 61 -5.50 -26.56 -34.02
C LEU A 61 -5.14 -26.23 -35.48
N THR A 62 -4.47 -25.11 -35.75
CA THR A 62 -4.26 -24.59 -37.13
C THR A 62 -2.84 -24.71 -37.69
N HIS A 63 -1.89 -25.35 -37.00
CA HIS A 63 -0.53 -25.56 -37.52
C HIS A 63 -0.07 -27.03 -37.46
N PRO A 64 -0.02 -27.76 -38.60
CA PRO A 64 0.65 -29.04 -38.65
C PRO A 64 2.18 -28.87 -38.84
N ILE A 65 2.96 -29.50 -37.97
CA ILE A 65 4.41 -29.62 -38.09
C ILE A 65 4.73 -30.78 -39.05
N HIS A 66 5.49 -30.50 -40.11
CA HIS A 66 5.97 -31.49 -41.08
C HIS A 66 6.93 -32.50 -40.43
N ALA A 67 6.64 -33.80 -40.60
CA ALA A 67 7.57 -34.89 -40.28
C ALA A 67 8.00 -35.63 -41.57
N HIS A 68 9.31 -35.81 -41.72
CA HIS A 68 10.00 -36.51 -42.80
C HIS A 68 9.75 -38.04 -42.76
N GLN A 69 9.52 -38.64 -43.93
CA GLN A 69 9.54 -40.11 -44.17
C GLN A 69 10.90 -40.58 -44.73
N PRO A 70 11.29 -41.84 -44.50
CA PRO A 70 12.08 -42.64 -45.44
C PRO A 70 11.34 -43.89 -45.96
N PRO A 71 11.84 -44.58 -47.01
CA PRO A 71 10.99 -45.26 -47.99
C PRO A 71 10.91 -46.81 -47.91
N PHE A 72 9.77 -47.31 -48.37
CA PHE A 72 9.47 -48.54 -49.15
C PHE A 72 10.04 -49.93 -48.78
N SER A 73 9.12 -50.89 -48.59
CA SER A 73 9.10 -52.15 -49.36
C SER A 73 7.66 -52.69 -49.53
N ALA A 74 7.39 -53.26 -50.71
CA ALA A 74 6.12 -53.87 -51.20
C ALA A 74 5.91 -55.29 -50.61
N ALA A 75 4.80 -56.02 -50.67
CA ALA A 75 3.50 -56.04 -51.37
C ALA A 75 2.53 -56.85 -50.46
N THR A 76 1.20 -56.80 -50.53
CA THR A 76 0.36 -57.56 -51.48
C THR A 76 -1.11 -57.20 -51.26
N ARG A 77 -1.88 -57.08 -52.35
CA ARG A 77 -3.32 -56.79 -52.45
C ARG A 77 -4.21 -57.78 -51.68
N ARG A 78 -5.29 -57.27 -51.07
CA ARG A 78 -6.68 -57.74 -51.32
C ARG A 78 -7.74 -56.73 -50.87
N SER A 79 -8.85 -56.79 -51.59
CA SER A 79 -9.91 -55.80 -51.73
C SER A 79 -10.77 -55.57 -50.48
N GLY A 80 -11.22 -54.32 -50.35
CA GLY A 80 -12.67 -54.08 -50.27
C GLY A 80 -13.26 -53.94 -48.88
N LYS A 81 -13.14 -52.74 -48.31
CA LYS A 81 -14.21 -51.98 -47.63
C LYS A 81 -13.56 -50.72 -47.07
N SER A 82 -13.95 -49.55 -47.59
CA SER A 82 -13.57 -48.26 -47.02
C SER A 82 -14.01 -48.24 -45.55
N PRO A 83 -13.10 -48.11 -44.57
CA PRO A 83 -13.51 -47.60 -43.29
C PRO A 83 -13.65 -46.10 -43.49
N GLU A 84 -14.85 -45.57 -43.24
CA GLU A 84 -14.97 -44.19 -42.76
C GLU A 84 -13.92 -44.02 -41.66
N ILE A 85 -12.85 -43.28 -41.96
CA ILE A 85 -12.02 -42.71 -40.92
C ILE A 85 -12.90 -41.66 -40.26
N ARG A 86 -13.74 -42.10 -39.31
CA ARG A 86 -14.11 -41.27 -38.18
C ARG A 86 -12.79 -40.93 -37.51
N VAL A 87 -12.21 -39.79 -37.91
CA VAL A 87 -11.33 -39.05 -37.02
C VAL A 87 -12.20 -38.72 -35.83
N ARG A 88 -12.19 -39.60 -34.81
CA ARG A 88 -12.52 -39.16 -33.47
C ARG A 88 -11.47 -38.12 -33.17
N CYS A 89 -11.83 -36.85 -33.34
CA CYS A 89 -11.21 -35.84 -32.51
C CYS A 89 -11.63 -36.20 -31.08
N ASP A 90 -10.87 -37.08 -30.43
CA ASP A 90 -10.83 -37.22 -28.97
C ASP A 90 -10.18 -35.94 -28.36
N GLY A 91 -10.50 -34.77 -28.93
CA GLY A 91 -10.00 -33.43 -28.61
C GLY A 91 -10.74 -32.86 -27.41
N GLY A 92 -10.83 -33.65 -26.34
CA GLY A 92 -11.25 -33.17 -25.04
C GLY A 92 -10.15 -32.35 -24.36
N MET A 93 -10.49 -31.67 -23.27
CA MET A 93 -9.51 -30.92 -22.47
C MET A 93 -8.38 -31.81 -21.90
N ASP A 94 -8.58 -33.14 -21.88
CA ASP A 94 -7.57 -34.14 -21.51
C ASP A 94 -6.45 -34.32 -22.54
N ALA A 95 -6.64 -33.88 -23.79
CA ALA A 95 -5.66 -34.05 -24.88
C ALA A 95 -4.68 -32.88 -25.01
N LEU A 96 -4.80 -31.85 -24.16
CA LEU A 96 -3.89 -30.69 -24.17
C LEU A 96 -2.50 -31.10 -23.65
N PRO A 97 -1.40 -30.64 -24.29
CA PRO A 97 -0.05 -30.86 -23.77
C PRO A 97 0.13 -30.20 -22.40
N ASP A 98 0.85 -30.87 -21.49
CA ASP A 98 1.10 -30.37 -20.13
C ASP A 98 1.67 -28.96 -20.12
N GLY A 99 2.59 -28.63 -21.04
CA GLY A 99 3.16 -27.29 -21.14
C GLY A 99 2.13 -26.19 -21.40
N VAL A 100 1.07 -26.48 -22.18
CA VAL A 100 -0.03 -25.54 -22.42
C VAL A 100 -0.89 -25.39 -21.17
N VAL A 101 -1.20 -26.50 -20.50
CA VAL A 101 -1.98 -26.50 -19.26
C VAL A 101 -1.24 -25.75 -18.14
N GLN A 102 0.05 -26.02 -17.97
CA GLN A 102 0.93 -25.31 -17.04
C GLN A 102 0.97 -23.81 -17.35
N HIS A 103 1.09 -23.44 -18.63
CA HIS A 103 1.05 -22.03 -19.01
C HIS A 103 -0.28 -21.37 -18.65
N ILE A 104 -1.42 -22.02 -18.91
CA ILE A 104 -2.74 -21.49 -18.53
C ILE A 104 -2.84 -21.33 -17.01
N LEU A 105 -2.47 -22.37 -16.24
CA LEU A 105 -2.50 -22.33 -14.78
C LEU A 105 -1.57 -21.26 -14.20
N SER A 106 -0.43 -20.98 -14.84
CA SER A 106 0.48 -19.91 -14.41
C SER A 106 -0.13 -18.52 -14.48
N GLN A 107 -1.21 -18.34 -15.25
CA GLN A 107 -1.94 -17.07 -15.37
C GLN A 107 -3.11 -16.99 -14.37
N LEU A 108 -3.32 -18.02 -13.55
CA LEU A 108 -4.38 -18.07 -12.55
C LEU A 108 -3.76 -18.06 -11.15
N SER A 109 -4.18 -17.12 -10.32
CA SER A 109 -3.81 -17.08 -8.89
C SER A 109 -5.02 -17.31 -7.99
N ASN A 110 -6.22 -16.95 -8.43
CA ASN A 110 -7.42 -17.08 -7.60
C ASN A 110 -7.70 -18.56 -7.26
N ALA A 111 -7.73 -18.88 -5.97
CA ALA A 111 -7.90 -20.24 -5.49
C ALA A 111 -9.19 -20.91 -6.00
N ARG A 112 -10.27 -20.16 -6.19
CA ARG A 112 -11.53 -20.70 -6.73
C ARG A 112 -11.38 -21.17 -8.17
N ASP A 113 -10.71 -20.38 -9.01
CA ASP A 113 -10.51 -20.69 -10.42
C ASP A 113 -9.52 -21.84 -10.59
N VAL A 114 -8.45 -21.85 -9.79
CA VAL A 114 -7.48 -22.97 -9.73
C VAL A 114 -8.19 -24.27 -9.34
N ALA A 115 -9.04 -24.24 -8.30
CA ALA A 115 -9.79 -25.41 -7.85
C ALA A 115 -10.77 -25.90 -8.93
N ALA A 116 -11.43 -24.99 -9.65
CA ALA A 116 -12.30 -25.34 -10.77
C ALA A 116 -11.52 -25.99 -11.92
N CYS A 117 -10.32 -25.49 -12.23
CA CYS A 117 -9.43 -26.05 -13.24
C CYS A 117 -8.96 -27.47 -12.88
N ALA A 118 -8.62 -27.72 -11.62
CA ALA A 118 -8.24 -29.06 -11.13
C ALA A 118 -9.37 -30.11 -11.25
N ALA A 119 -10.62 -29.65 -11.43
CA ALA A 119 -11.81 -30.48 -11.61
C ALA A 119 -12.09 -30.85 -13.07
N VAL A 120 -11.46 -30.16 -14.03
CA VAL A 120 -11.76 -30.29 -15.47
C VAL A 120 -11.37 -31.67 -15.99
N ALA A 121 -10.16 -32.11 -15.65
CA ALA A 121 -9.49 -33.25 -16.28
C ALA A 121 -8.33 -33.75 -15.40
N ARG A 122 -7.83 -34.97 -15.68
CA ARG A 122 -6.69 -35.51 -14.90
C ARG A 122 -5.40 -34.74 -15.19
N CYS A 123 -5.11 -34.45 -16.46
CA CYS A 123 -3.91 -33.69 -16.84
C CYS A 123 -3.85 -32.30 -16.19
N TRP A 124 -5.00 -31.64 -15.99
CA TRP A 124 -5.08 -30.35 -15.29
C TRP A 124 -4.71 -30.48 -13.82
N ARG A 125 -5.16 -31.55 -13.16
CA ARG A 125 -4.81 -31.84 -11.77
C ARG A 125 -3.34 -32.20 -11.61
N ASP A 126 -2.80 -32.96 -12.55
CA ASP A 126 -1.40 -33.38 -12.55
C ASP A 126 -0.44 -32.20 -12.81
N CYS A 127 -0.95 -31.09 -13.36
CA CYS A 127 -0.21 -29.83 -13.52
C CYS A 127 -0.25 -28.90 -12.30
N MET A 128 -1.03 -29.19 -11.25
CA MET A 128 -1.08 -28.37 -10.02
C MET A 128 0.28 -28.11 -9.36
N PRO A 129 1.26 -29.05 -9.36
CA PRO A 129 2.59 -28.82 -8.82
C PRO A 129 3.35 -27.63 -9.44
N PHE A 130 2.96 -27.19 -10.64
CA PHE A 130 3.60 -26.10 -11.36
C PHE A 130 2.96 -24.73 -11.12
N LEU A 131 1.96 -24.66 -10.24
CA LEU A 131 1.27 -23.42 -9.93
C LEU A 131 2.21 -22.45 -9.16
N PRO A 132 2.44 -21.23 -9.67
CA PRO A 132 3.38 -20.29 -9.06
C PRO A 132 2.74 -19.42 -7.97
N SER A 133 1.42 -19.20 -8.01
CA SER A 133 0.74 -18.24 -7.13
C SER A 133 -0.61 -18.76 -6.65
N LEU A 134 -0.94 -18.48 -5.40
CA LEU A 134 -2.24 -18.76 -4.79
C LEU A 134 -2.78 -17.53 -4.03
N TYR A 135 -4.00 -17.14 -4.39
CA TYR A 135 -4.71 -16.00 -3.82
C TYR A 135 -6.07 -16.43 -3.26
N PHE A 136 -6.25 -16.24 -1.96
CA PHE A 136 -7.50 -16.51 -1.24
C PHE A 136 -8.15 -15.18 -0.80
N PRO A 137 -9.16 -14.69 -1.54
CA PRO A 137 -9.81 -13.41 -1.26
C PRO A 137 -10.60 -13.42 0.05
N ARG A 138 -10.90 -12.22 0.55
CA ARG A 138 -11.90 -12.03 1.60
C ARG A 138 -13.23 -12.66 1.15
N GLY A 139 -13.87 -13.40 2.03
CA GLY A 139 -15.14 -14.05 1.75
C GLY A 139 -15.08 -15.31 0.87
N ALA A 140 -13.89 -15.85 0.56
CA ALA A 140 -13.75 -17.10 -0.20
C ALA A 140 -14.58 -18.28 0.37
N PHE A 141 -14.91 -18.22 1.67
CA PHE A 141 -15.66 -19.25 2.41
C PHE A 141 -16.95 -18.75 3.06
N GLU A 142 -17.39 -17.50 2.82
CA GLU A 142 -18.59 -16.91 3.46
C GLU A 142 -19.90 -17.63 3.09
N SER A 143 -19.96 -18.15 1.88
CA SER A 143 -21.14 -18.84 1.33
C SER A 143 -21.38 -20.24 1.91
N VAL A 144 -20.52 -20.72 2.81
CA VAL A 144 -20.60 -22.08 3.35
C VAL A 144 -21.80 -22.25 4.29
N GLY A 145 -22.44 -21.17 4.76
CA GLY A 145 -23.69 -21.23 5.53
C GLY A 145 -23.58 -21.96 6.88
N VAL A 146 -22.36 -22.36 7.27
CA VAL A 146 -22.03 -22.93 8.56
C VAL A 146 -21.42 -21.82 9.42
N GLY A 147 -21.63 -21.89 10.74
CA GLY A 147 -21.12 -20.88 11.68
C GLY A 147 -19.60 -20.62 11.52
N PRO A 148 -19.11 -19.46 12.00
CA PRO A 148 -17.77 -18.95 11.70
C PRO A 148 -16.63 -19.94 11.99
N ALA A 149 -16.71 -20.71 13.08
CA ALA A 149 -15.70 -21.72 13.41
C ALA A 149 -15.61 -22.86 12.38
N SER A 150 -16.74 -23.29 11.81
CA SER A 150 -16.75 -24.32 10.78
C SER A 150 -16.29 -23.80 9.41
N ALA A 151 -16.48 -22.50 9.14
CA ALA A 151 -15.95 -21.87 7.94
C ALA A 151 -14.43 -21.78 7.98
N VAL A 152 -13.84 -21.45 9.14
CA VAL A 152 -12.38 -21.45 9.35
C VAL A 152 -11.79 -22.84 9.15
N ALA A 153 -12.36 -23.87 9.78
CA ALA A 153 -11.86 -25.25 9.60
C ALA A 153 -11.94 -25.73 8.13
N ALA A 154 -13.01 -25.36 7.42
CA ALA A 154 -13.13 -25.67 6.00
C ALA A 154 -12.12 -24.89 5.14
N ALA A 155 -11.83 -23.64 5.50
CA ALA A 155 -10.83 -22.81 4.84
C ALA A 155 -9.43 -23.40 5.02
N ASP A 156 -9.07 -23.71 6.26
CA ASP A 156 -7.83 -24.36 6.68
C ASP A 156 -7.54 -25.64 5.88
N ASP A 157 -8.53 -26.53 5.81
CA ASP A 157 -8.47 -27.76 5.03
C ASP A 157 -8.21 -27.53 3.54
N VAL A 158 -8.86 -26.52 2.95
CA VAL A 158 -8.72 -26.20 1.53
C VAL A 158 -7.38 -25.54 1.25
N ILE A 159 -6.97 -24.56 2.06
CA ILE A 159 -5.71 -23.84 1.91
C ILE A 159 -4.55 -24.83 2.04
N GLY A 160 -4.52 -25.64 3.10
CA GLY A 160 -3.46 -26.62 3.33
C GLY A 160 -3.31 -27.59 2.15
N ARG A 161 -4.43 -28.13 1.65
CA ARG A 161 -4.41 -29.03 0.49
C ARG A 161 -3.91 -28.36 -0.80
N MET A 162 -4.28 -27.12 -1.05
CA MET A 162 -3.84 -26.39 -2.26
C MET A 162 -2.36 -26.01 -2.16
N VAL A 163 -1.91 -25.57 -0.98
CA VAL A 163 -0.50 -25.34 -0.68
C VAL A 163 0.28 -26.62 -0.91
N ASP A 164 -0.15 -27.76 -0.35
CA ASP A 164 0.50 -29.07 -0.49
C ASP A 164 0.54 -29.60 -1.93
N ALA A 165 -0.40 -29.19 -2.79
CA ALA A 165 -0.40 -29.57 -4.20
C ALA A 165 0.52 -28.69 -5.06
N ALA A 166 0.73 -27.42 -4.70
CA ALA A 166 1.51 -26.45 -5.48
C ALA A 166 3.01 -26.52 -5.12
N ALA A 167 3.74 -27.51 -5.64
CA ALA A 167 5.16 -27.73 -5.31
C ALA A 167 6.09 -26.57 -5.67
N ARG A 168 5.74 -25.76 -6.68
CA ARG A 168 6.50 -24.59 -7.15
C ARG A 168 5.89 -23.26 -6.72
N LEU A 169 5.16 -23.25 -5.60
CA LEU A 169 4.50 -22.04 -5.11
C LEU A 169 5.54 -20.97 -4.74
N GLU A 170 5.50 -19.83 -5.43
CA GLU A 170 6.35 -18.66 -5.21
C GLU A 170 5.60 -17.56 -4.46
N GLU A 171 4.28 -17.45 -4.62
CA GLU A 171 3.45 -16.43 -3.99
C GLU A 171 2.24 -17.06 -3.28
N LEU A 172 2.04 -16.70 -2.01
CA LEU A 172 0.88 -17.09 -1.23
C LEU A 172 0.24 -15.87 -0.57
N VAL A 173 -1.03 -15.62 -0.92
CA VAL A 173 -1.83 -14.52 -0.38
C VAL A 173 -3.10 -15.06 0.25
N VAL A 174 -3.27 -14.82 1.55
CA VAL A 174 -4.41 -15.32 2.34
C VAL A 174 -5.10 -14.16 3.07
N TYR A 175 -6.26 -13.74 2.57
CA TYR A 175 -7.09 -12.69 3.18
C TYR A 175 -8.41 -13.20 3.77
N CYS A 176 -8.78 -14.45 3.50
CA CYS A 176 -9.88 -15.11 4.19
C CYS A 176 -9.46 -15.54 5.61
N PRO A 177 -10.41 -15.73 6.53
CA PRO A 177 -10.12 -16.27 7.86
C PRO A 177 -9.47 -17.66 7.79
N PHE A 178 -8.44 -17.89 8.60
CA PHE A 178 -7.73 -19.16 8.73
C PHE A 178 -7.15 -19.30 10.16
N SER A 179 -6.78 -20.52 10.57
CA SER A 179 -6.08 -20.76 11.82
C SER A 179 -4.56 -20.57 11.65
N ALA A 180 -3.97 -19.67 12.43
CA ALA A 180 -2.53 -19.44 12.45
C ALA A 180 -1.71 -20.71 12.79
N SER A 181 -2.34 -21.70 13.45
CA SER A 181 -1.71 -22.98 13.79
C SER A 181 -1.21 -23.78 12.59
N LEU A 182 -1.71 -23.51 11.38
CA LEU A 182 -1.30 -24.19 10.15
C LEU A 182 -0.14 -23.51 9.41
N LEU A 183 0.22 -22.29 9.78
CA LEU A 183 1.35 -21.58 9.17
C LEU A 183 2.64 -22.40 9.17
N PRO A 184 3.04 -23.07 10.28
CA PRO A 184 4.25 -23.88 10.27
C PRO A 184 4.22 -24.99 9.22
N HIS A 185 3.06 -25.62 8.99
CA HIS A 185 2.90 -26.68 7.98
C HIS A 185 3.06 -26.11 6.56
N TRP A 186 2.34 -25.03 6.24
CA TRP A 186 2.40 -24.40 4.92
C TRP A 186 3.81 -23.92 4.57
N LEU A 187 4.45 -23.28 5.54
CA LEU A 187 5.80 -22.74 5.38
C LEU A 187 6.84 -23.85 5.29
N ALA A 188 6.75 -24.90 6.11
CA ALA A 188 7.64 -26.06 5.98
C ALA A 188 7.49 -26.74 4.61
N ALA A 189 6.27 -26.81 4.07
CA ALA A 189 6.02 -27.38 2.75
C ALA A 189 6.63 -26.53 1.62
N ARG A 190 6.70 -25.19 1.76
CA ARG A 190 7.04 -24.26 0.67
C ARG A 190 8.23 -23.33 0.93
N ALA A 191 8.97 -23.54 2.01
CA ALA A 191 10.08 -22.68 2.42
C ALA A 191 11.14 -22.44 1.34
N ALA A 192 11.38 -23.43 0.48
CA ALA A 192 12.41 -23.35 -0.56
C ALA A 192 11.98 -22.55 -1.80
N THR A 193 10.68 -22.44 -2.06
CA THR A 193 10.14 -21.83 -3.29
C THR A 193 9.43 -20.51 -3.03
N LEU A 194 8.89 -20.32 -1.82
CA LEU A 194 8.09 -19.16 -1.48
C LEU A 194 8.95 -17.88 -1.42
N ARG A 195 8.54 -16.86 -2.17
CA ARG A 195 9.18 -15.55 -2.30
C ARG A 195 8.28 -14.43 -1.78
N VAL A 196 6.97 -14.56 -1.94
CA VAL A 196 5.98 -13.57 -1.49
C VAL A 196 4.98 -14.22 -0.55
N LEU A 197 4.83 -13.64 0.64
CA LEU A 197 3.86 -14.08 1.64
C LEU A 197 3.01 -12.90 2.12
N GLU A 198 1.71 -12.99 1.92
CA GLU A 198 0.75 -12.00 2.37
C GLU A 198 -0.33 -12.66 3.25
N LEU A 199 -0.43 -12.24 4.52
CA LEU A 199 -1.33 -12.87 5.48
C LEU A 199 -2.15 -11.85 6.26
N ARG A 200 -3.47 -11.97 6.18
CA ARG A 200 -4.36 -11.29 7.12
C ARG A 200 -4.63 -12.20 8.32
N VAL A 201 -3.92 -11.94 9.41
CA VAL A 201 -4.01 -12.74 10.63
C VAL A 201 -5.05 -12.12 11.54
N GLU A 202 -6.26 -12.67 11.59
CA GLU A 202 -7.25 -12.29 12.59
C GLU A 202 -6.90 -13.00 13.91
N SER A 203 -5.97 -12.43 14.67
CA SER A 203 -5.59 -12.98 15.97
C SER A 203 -6.78 -12.86 16.93
N ALA A 204 -7.37 -13.99 17.32
CA ALA A 204 -8.17 -14.02 18.54
C ALA A 204 -7.27 -13.60 19.72
N ALA A 205 -7.83 -12.87 20.69
CA ALA A 205 -7.09 -12.17 21.74
C ALA A 205 -6.18 -13.05 22.62
N ASP A 206 -6.28 -14.38 22.52
CA ASP A 206 -5.55 -15.37 23.32
C ASP A 206 -4.54 -16.21 22.52
N ASP A 207 -4.35 -15.96 21.22
CA ASP A 207 -3.51 -16.84 20.42
C ASP A 207 -2.01 -16.62 20.68
N LYS A 208 -1.32 -17.73 20.97
CA LYS A 208 0.11 -17.74 21.28
C LYS A 208 0.85 -17.21 20.05
N SER A 209 1.45 -16.03 20.17
CA SER A 209 2.20 -15.33 19.12
C SER A 209 3.33 -16.14 18.44
N GLY A 210 3.65 -17.33 18.95
CA GLY A 210 4.68 -18.22 18.41
C GLY A 210 4.39 -18.80 17.02
N HIS A 211 3.15 -18.76 16.51
CA HIS A 211 2.88 -19.25 15.16
C HIS A 211 3.55 -18.40 14.07
N LEU A 212 3.67 -17.08 14.29
CA LEU A 212 4.35 -16.18 13.37
C LEU A 212 5.87 -16.39 13.34
N ASP A 213 6.44 -17.02 14.37
CA ASP A 213 7.86 -17.36 14.40
C ASP A 213 8.22 -18.35 13.29
N SER A 214 7.26 -19.16 12.84
CA SER A 214 7.47 -20.13 11.75
C SER A 214 7.76 -19.49 10.39
N ILE A 215 7.50 -18.19 10.21
CA ILE A 215 7.88 -17.42 9.01
C ILE A 215 9.39 -17.50 8.76
N GLY A 216 10.19 -17.58 9.84
CA GLY A 216 11.65 -17.73 9.74
C GLY A 216 12.13 -18.97 8.99
N VAL A 217 11.28 -20.00 8.85
CA VAL A 217 11.61 -21.21 8.08
C VAL A 217 11.70 -20.91 6.58
N ALA A 218 10.93 -19.94 6.08
CA ALA A 218 10.91 -19.54 4.67
C ALA A 218 12.00 -18.51 4.36
N THR A 219 13.27 -18.93 4.42
CA THR A 219 14.45 -18.08 4.21
C THR A 219 14.59 -17.49 2.80
N SER A 220 13.80 -18.00 1.83
CA SER A 220 13.74 -17.50 0.46
C SER A 220 12.79 -16.32 0.26
N LEU A 221 12.05 -15.90 1.30
CA LEU A 221 11.12 -14.77 1.22
C LEU A 221 11.82 -13.47 0.85
N GLU A 222 11.25 -12.77 -0.12
CA GLU A 222 11.62 -11.46 -0.63
C GLU A 222 10.62 -10.39 -0.20
N GLU A 223 9.34 -10.75 -0.10
CA GLU A 223 8.27 -9.86 0.37
C GLU A 223 7.42 -10.52 1.46
N LEU A 224 7.22 -9.80 2.55
CA LEU A 224 6.36 -10.20 3.66
C LEU A 224 5.38 -9.07 3.96
N ARG A 225 4.08 -9.36 3.84
CA ARG A 225 3.02 -8.42 4.20
C ARG A 225 2.06 -9.06 5.20
N LEU A 226 1.84 -8.37 6.31
CA LEU A 226 1.04 -8.89 7.41
C LEU A 226 0.00 -7.85 7.84
N TRP A 227 -1.24 -8.30 8.06
CA TRP A 227 -2.34 -7.43 8.50
C TRP A 227 -2.94 -7.91 9.81
N ALA A 228 -3.37 -6.96 10.65
CA ALA A 228 -4.23 -7.17 11.82
C ALA A 228 -3.67 -8.06 12.94
N LEU A 229 -2.34 -8.14 13.06
CA LEU A 229 -1.67 -8.99 14.02
C LEU A 229 -1.34 -8.29 15.35
N ARG A 230 -1.06 -9.10 16.38
CA ARG A 230 -0.56 -8.63 17.67
C ARG A 230 0.81 -9.24 17.95
N MET A 231 1.84 -8.41 18.09
CA MET A 231 3.18 -8.85 18.46
C MET A 231 3.67 -8.10 19.71
N THR A 232 3.77 -8.83 20.80
CA THR A 232 4.28 -8.31 22.09
C THR A 232 5.75 -8.64 22.33
N ARG A 233 6.36 -9.47 21.48
CA ARG A 233 7.77 -9.89 21.59
C ARG A 233 8.44 -9.85 20.23
N ALA A 234 9.77 -9.79 20.25
CA ALA A 234 10.58 -9.96 19.06
C ALA A 234 10.24 -11.30 18.36
N PRO A 235 9.97 -11.31 17.05
CA PRO A 235 9.72 -12.55 16.32
C PRO A 235 11.00 -13.38 16.23
N ALA A 236 10.87 -14.70 16.32
CA ALA A 236 11.99 -15.63 16.15
C ALA A 236 12.24 -16.01 14.69
N TRP A 237 12.18 -15.04 13.78
CA TRP A 237 12.37 -15.26 12.33
C TRP A 237 13.80 -15.65 11.94
N GLY A 238 14.78 -15.44 12.83
CA GLY A 238 16.19 -15.52 12.45
C GLY A 238 16.59 -14.40 11.49
N GLN A 239 17.65 -14.61 10.70
CA GLN A 239 18.10 -13.63 9.70
C GLN A 239 17.46 -13.91 8.34
N MET A 240 16.57 -13.02 7.90
CA MET A 240 15.90 -13.07 6.61
C MET A 240 16.67 -12.24 5.58
N GLU A 241 17.83 -12.74 5.13
CA GLU A 241 18.75 -11.98 4.26
C GLU A 241 18.18 -11.65 2.88
N ARG A 242 17.21 -12.42 2.39
CA ARG A 242 16.56 -12.22 1.09
C ARG A 242 15.38 -11.26 1.15
N LEU A 243 14.86 -10.96 2.34
CA LEU A 243 13.73 -10.07 2.48
C LEU A 243 14.12 -8.64 2.05
N ARG A 244 13.30 -8.05 1.19
CA ARG A 244 13.46 -6.71 0.64
C ARG A 244 12.30 -5.80 1.03
N VAL A 245 11.10 -6.37 1.12
CA VAL A 245 9.87 -5.65 1.47
C VAL A 245 9.28 -6.24 2.74
N LEU A 246 9.08 -5.37 3.74
CA LEU A 246 8.31 -5.69 4.94
C LEU A 246 7.17 -4.68 5.09
N GLU A 247 5.94 -5.17 5.05
CA GLU A 247 4.76 -4.37 5.33
C GLU A 247 3.95 -4.98 6.48
N VAL A 248 3.64 -4.17 7.48
CA VAL A 248 2.79 -4.55 8.60
C VAL A 248 1.70 -3.49 8.75
N VAL A 249 0.44 -3.90 8.73
CA VAL A 249 -0.71 -2.98 8.73
C VAL A 249 -1.68 -3.29 9.84
N GLY A 250 -2.10 -2.27 10.60
CA GLY A 250 -3.13 -2.37 11.63
C GLY A 250 -2.74 -3.30 12.77
N ALA A 251 -1.46 -3.33 13.13
CA ALA A 251 -0.91 -4.23 14.12
C ALA A 251 -0.72 -3.56 15.47
N VAL A 252 -0.90 -4.30 16.55
CA VAL A 252 -0.49 -3.87 17.90
C VAL A 252 0.92 -4.39 18.15
N LEU A 253 1.90 -3.50 18.16
CA LEU A 253 3.32 -3.83 18.24
C LEU A 253 3.93 -3.22 19.51
N GLU A 254 4.54 -4.06 20.35
CA GLU A 254 5.43 -3.56 21.40
C GLU A 254 6.82 -3.23 20.83
N ASP A 255 7.58 -2.38 21.51
CA ASP A 255 8.90 -1.91 21.04
C ASP A 255 9.84 -3.07 20.69
N ALA A 256 9.85 -4.13 21.52
CA ALA A 256 10.65 -5.32 21.27
C ALA A 256 10.25 -6.05 19.98
N ALA A 257 8.97 -6.03 19.61
CA ALA A 257 8.48 -6.64 18.37
C ALA A 257 8.93 -5.85 17.14
N VAL A 258 8.78 -4.53 17.15
CA VAL A 258 9.24 -3.65 16.06
C VAL A 258 10.74 -3.81 15.84
N ASN A 259 11.51 -3.64 16.91
CA ASN A 259 12.96 -3.66 16.84
C ASN A 259 13.48 -5.06 16.47
N GLY A 260 12.86 -6.12 16.98
CA GLY A 260 13.19 -7.50 16.63
C GLY A 260 12.88 -7.84 15.17
N ALA A 261 11.73 -7.43 14.65
CA ALA A 261 11.34 -7.65 13.25
C ALA A 261 12.29 -6.92 12.29
N VAL A 262 12.64 -5.66 12.59
CA VAL A 262 13.61 -4.89 11.80
C VAL A 262 14.99 -5.52 11.84
N ALA A 263 15.45 -5.96 13.02
CA ALA A 263 16.76 -6.61 13.18
C ALA A 263 16.84 -7.97 12.44
N ALA A 264 15.73 -8.68 12.31
CA ALA A 264 15.65 -9.92 11.54
C ALA A 264 15.82 -9.71 10.02
N CYS A 265 15.62 -8.48 9.52
CA CYS A 265 15.54 -8.19 8.09
C CYS A 265 16.59 -7.15 7.65
N PRO A 266 17.89 -7.50 7.62
CA PRO A 266 18.98 -6.52 7.46
C PRO A 266 19.06 -5.88 6.07
N ASN A 267 18.51 -6.53 5.05
CA ASN A 267 18.63 -6.12 3.65
C ASN A 267 17.34 -5.49 3.08
N LEU A 268 16.45 -5.00 3.96
CA LEU A 268 15.24 -4.31 3.53
C LEU A 268 15.55 -3.08 2.68
N THR A 269 14.83 -2.94 1.57
CA THR A 269 14.78 -1.75 0.72
C THR A 269 13.52 -0.93 0.97
N ASP A 270 12.43 -1.60 1.38
CA ASP A 270 11.12 -1.00 1.60
C ASP A 270 10.53 -1.49 2.94
N LEU A 271 10.24 -0.55 3.83
CA LEU A 271 9.62 -0.80 5.13
C LEU A 271 8.35 0.03 5.28
N ALA A 272 7.23 -0.62 5.59
CA ALA A 272 5.96 0.02 5.87
C ALA A 272 5.34 -0.55 7.16
N LEU A 273 5.21 0.29 8.19
CA LEU A 273 4.48 -0.03 9.42
C LEU A 273 3.31 0.93 9.50
N LEU A 274 2.11 0.49 9.11
CA LEU A 274 0.96 1.37 8.83
C LEU A 274 -0.19 1.17 9.79
N GLY A 275 -0.68 2.24 10.40
CA GLY A 275 -1.76 2.16 11.40
C GLY A 275 -1.39 1.27 12.59
N CYS A 276 -0.11 1.20 12.95
CA CYS A 276 0.37 0.34 14.03
C CYS A 276 0.27 1.05 15.38
N GLU A 277 0.01 0.33 16.46
CA GLU A 277 0.19 0.87 17.81
C GLU A 277 1.61 0.55 18.28
N CYS A 278 2.31 1.53 18.87
CA CYS A 278 3.61 1.37 19.51
C CYS A 278 3.68 2.28 20.72
N ALA A 279 4.18 1.74 21.83
CA ALA A 279 4.29 2.43 23.10
C ALA A 279 5.76 2.51 23.53
N GLY A 280 6.46 3.54 23.05
CA GLY A 280 7.82 3.84 23.47
C GLY A 280 8.73 4.23 22.31
N GLU A 281 9.80 3.46 22.10
CA GLU A 281 10.87 3.78 21.16
C GLU A 281 10.95 2.79 19.98
N ALA A 282 10.87 3.34 18.77
CA ALA A 282 11.19 2.62 17.53
C ALA A 282 12.62 2.94 17.09
N VAL A 283 13.45 1.90 16.93
CA VAL A 283 14.83 2.02 16.46
C VAL A 283 14.97 1.33 15.10
N ILE A 284 15.20 2.12 14.06
CA ILE A 284 15.36 1.63 12.69
C ILE A 284 16.78 1.93 12.23
N SER A 285 17.57 0.88 12.04
CA SER A 285 18.94 0.98 11.52
C SER A 285 19.10 -0.01 10.37
N LEU A 286 18.97 0.47 9.13
CA LEU A 286 18.94 -0.36 7.93
C LEU A 286 19.77 0.28 6.81
N ALA A 287 20.89 -0.37 6.44
CA ALA A 287 21.87 0.17 5.51
C ALA A 287 21.34 0.27 4.06
N HIS A 288 20.41 -0.61 3.69
CA HIS A 288 19.88 -0.75 2.33
C HIS A 288 18.53 -0.08 2.11
N LEU A 289 17.93 0.48 3.16
CA LEU A 289 16.57 1.03 3.10
C LEU A 289 16.49 2.26 2.20
N GLU A 290 15.58 2.22 1.22
CA GLU A 290 15.37 3.27 0.23
C GLU A 290 14.04 4.00 0.45
N ARG A 291 13.01 3.28 0.91
CA ARG A 291 11.67 3.82 1.22
C ARG A 291 11.20 3.36 2.60
N CYS A 292 10.72 4.30 3.41
CA CYS A 292 10.20 3.99 4.73
C CYS A 292 8.92 4.77 5.00
N ARG A 293 7.86 4.07 5.42
CA ARG A 293 6.59 4.65 5.87
C ARG A 293 6.27 4.12 7.25
N LEU A 294 6.17 5.02 8.22
CA LEU A 294 5.86 4.70 9.61
C LEU A 294 4.61 5.50 9.97
N ASP A 295 3.52 4.81 10.24
CA ASP A 295 2.28 5.39 10.71
C ASP A 295 1.85 4.68 11.99
N PHE A 296 2.15 5.35 13.10
CA PHE A 296 1.79 4.88 14.42
C PHE A 296 0.60 5.65 15.00
N VAL A 297 -0.39 4.90 15.45
CA VAL A 297 -1.59 5.38 16.11
C VAL A 297 -1.38 5.24 17.62
N GLY A 298 -1.44 6.34 18.35
CA GLY A 298 -1.27 6.35 19.80
C GLY A 298 -1.19 7.75 20.36
N SER A 299 -1.68 7.94 21.57
CA SER A 299 -1.63 9.21 22.30
C SER A 299 -0.32 9.40 23.10
N GLY A 300 0.54 8.38 23.13
CA GLY A 300 1.78 8.37 23.91
C GLY A 300 2.89 9.23 23.32
N ASN A 301 3.90 9.52 24.16
CA ASN A 301 5.14 10.13 23.74
C ASN A 301 6.08 9.08 23.17
N THR A 302 5.97 8.86 21.85
CA THR A 302 6.82 7.91 21.13
C THR A 302 8.07 8.60 20.58
N SER A 303 9.18 7.88 20.60
CA SER A 303 10.45 8.33 20.01
C SER A 303 10.86 7.46 18.83
N LEU A 304 11.45 8.09 17.82
CA LEU A 304 12.02 7.44 16.65
C LEU A 304 13.52 7.73 16.61
N ARG A 305 14.34 6.67 16.58
CA ARG A 305 15.74 6.73 16.17
C ARG A 305 15.89 6.06 14.82
N PHE A 306 16.28 6.83 13.82
CA PHE A 306 16.32 6.37 12.44
C PHE A 306 17.72 6.56 11.85
N ALA A 307 18.29 5.49 11.31
CA ALA A 307 19.60 5.48 10.66
C ALA A 307 19.54 4.68 9.35
N ALA A 308 19.43 5.36 8.21
CA ALA A 308 19.40 4.71 6.90
C ALA A 308 20.09 5.58 5.82
N PRO A 309 21.37 5.31 5.47
CA PRO A 309 22.15 6.19 4.59
C PRO A 309 21.71 6.19 3.11
N ARG A 310 20.81 5.28 2.72
CA ARG A 310 20.27 5.14 1.36
C ARG A 310 18.84 5.63 1.22
N VAL A 311 18.22 6.10 2.31
CA VAL A 311 16.82 6.49 2.28
C VAL A 311 16.61 7.66 1.31
N SER A 312 15.63 7.51 0.43
CA SER A 312 15.23 8.52 -0.55
C SER A 312 13.84 9.07 -0.27
N SER A 313 12.98 8.29 0.38
CA SER A 313 11.62 8.67 0.77
C SER A 313 11.33 8.21 2.19
N LEU A 314 10.99 9.15 3.08
CA LEU A 314 10.66 8.90 4.47
C LEU A 314 9.34 9.59 4.84
N GLU A 315 8.37 8.81 5.30
CA GLU A 315 7.12 9.29 5.86
C GLU A 315 7.01 8.82 7.32
N VAL A 316 6.89 9.78 8.23
CA VAL A 316 6.84 9.54 9.68
C VAL A 316 5.56 10.14 10.23
N GLN A 317 4.72 9.30 10.81
CA GLN A 317 3.47 9.68 11.45
C GLN A 317 3.39 9.11 12.87
N GLY A 318 3.03 9.98 13.83
CA GLY A 318 2.71 9.59 15.21
C GLY A 318 3.80 9.81 16.25
N PHE A 319 5.01 10.26 15.86
CA PHE A 319 6.16 10.40 16.78
C PHE A 319 6.28 11.78 17.42
N SER A 320 6.60 11.82 18.73
CA SER A 320 6.88 13.07 19.48
C SER A 320 8.32 13.55 19.34
N LEU A 321 9.27 12.61 19.33
CA LEU A 321 10.71 12.85 19.33
C LEU A 321 11.32 12.09 18.17
N ILE A 322 12.01 12.79 17.26
CA ILE A 322 12.53 12.19 16.03
C ILE A 322 14.02 12.50 15.92
N TYR A 323 14.84 11.46 15.80
CA TYR A 323 16.28 11.55 15.58
C TYR A 323 16.61 10.87 14.25
N LEU A 324 17.01 11.66 13.25
CA LEU A 324 17.36 11.18 11.91
C LEU A 324 18.88 11.27 11.69
N GLN A 325 19.53 10.11 11.62
CA GLN A 325 20.94 9.95 11.32
C GLN A 325 21.12 9.52 9.86
N GLY A 326 21.84 10.35 9.11
CA GLY A 326 21.95 10.18 7.66
C GLY A 326 20.68 10.63 6.93
N GLY A 327 20.86 11.55 5.98
CA GLY A 327 19.77 12.08 5.15
C GLY A 327 20.27 12.62 3.81
N ASN A 328 21.51 12.29 3.43
CA ASN A 328 22.19 12.89 2.29
C ASN A 328 21.48 12.60 0.96
N ARG A 329 20.75 11.49 0.87
CA ARG A 329 19.99 11.05 -0.32
C ARG A 329 18.48 11.25 -0.19
N LEU A 330 18.02 11.85 0.92
CA LEU A 330 16.60 11.98 1.20
C LEU A 330 16.00 13.05 0.28
N LYS A 331 15.09 12.63 -0.60
CA LYS A 331 14.40 13.50 -1.56
C LYS A 331 13.00 13.89 -1.09
N HIS A 332 12.35 13.01 -0.34
CA HIS A 332 10.99 13.21 0.16
C HIS A 332 10.94 12.97 1.66
N LEU A 333 10.58 13.99 2.43
CA LEU A 333 10.36 13.90 3.86
C LEU A 333 8.95 14.38 4.21
N THR A 334 8.17 13.51 4.84
CA THR A 334 6.91 13.88 5.49
C THR A 334 7.00 13.55 6.96
N ILE A 335 6.70 14.53 7.81
CA ILE A 335 6.52 14.31 9.25
C ILE A 335 5.12 14.81 9.59
N SER A 336 4.29 13.92 10.13
CA SER A 336 2.92 14.21 10.54
C SER A 336 2.64 13.76 11.98
N LYS A 337 1.80 14.52 12.67
CA LYS A 337 1.23 14.05 13.94
C LYS A 337 -0.18 14.59 14.13
N ASN A 338 -1.16 13.72 13.90
CA ASN A 338 -2.58 14.10 13.92
C ASN A 338 -3.19 14.09 15.33
N THR A 339 -2.48 13.51 16.31
CA THR A 339 -2.90 13.45 17.71
C THR A 339 -1.70 13.73 18.61
N GLY A 340 -1.82 14.72 19.50
CA GLY A 340 -0.71 15.17 20.35
C GLY A 340 0.28 16.06 19.60
N SER A 341 1.53 16.09 20.10
CA SER A 341 2.50 17.13 19.73
C SER A 341 3.85 16.57 19.30
N VAL A 342 4.52 17.25 18.35
CA VAL A 342 5.92 16.99 17.97
C VAL A 342 6.81 17.97 18.74
N TYR A 343 7.68 17.48 19.63
CA TYR A 343 8.49 18.33 20.51
C TYR A 343 9.91 18.53 20.01
N HIS A 344 10.48 17.53 19.36
CA HIS A 344 11.88 17.56 18.99
C HIS A 344 12.12 16.79 17.71
N VAL A 345 12.87 17.41 16.81
CA VAL A 345 13.37 16.78 15.60
C VAL A 345 14.84 17.16 15.45
N GLU A 346 15.72 16.17 15.50
CA GLU A 346 17.15 16.32 15.28
C GLU A 346 17.52 15.61 13.99
N MET A 347 18.18 16.33 13.09
CA MET A 347 18.65 15.78 11.82
C MET A 347 19.87 16.55 11.29
N GLY A 348 20.63 15.92 10.41
CA GLY A 348 21.68 16.59 9.63
C GLY A 348 21.11 17.35 8.43
N LYS A 349 21.97 18.09 7.71
CA LYS A 349 21.61 18.76 6.46
C LYS A 349 21.05 17.78 5.43
N LEU A 350 20.07 18.21 4.65
CA LEU A 350 19.38 17.42 3.63
C LEU A 350 19.66 17.99 2.23
N PRO A 351 20.85 17.73 1.65
CA PRO A 351 21.29 18.38 0.40
C PRO A 351 20.52 17.97 -0.87
N GLU A 352 19.84 16.82 -0.85
CA GLU A 352 19.05 16.31 -1.99
C GLU A 352 17.53 16.46 -1.78
N LEU A 353 17.09 17.17 -0.73
CA LEU A 353 15.68 17.25 -0.39
C LEU A 353 14.90 18.05 -1.44
N ASP A 354 13.96 17.39 -2.11
CA ASP A 354 13.08 18.02 -3.09
C ASP A 354 11.73 18.39 -2.45
N HIS A 355 11.19 17.55 -1.58
CA HIS A 355 9.88 17.72 -0.96
C HIS A 355 9.94 17.59 0.57
N LEU A 356 9.40 18.59 1.25
CA LEU A 356 9.20 18.61 2.69
C LEU A 356 7.74 18.86 3.03
N SER A 357 7.16 18.02 3.89
CA SER A 357 5.81 18.19 4.40
C SER A 357 5.77 18.06 5.92
N LEU A 358 5.49 19.17 6.60
CA LEU A 358 5.25 19.24 8.04
C LEU A 358 3.75 19.34 8.30
N ARG A 359 3.17 18.37 9.00
CA ARG A 359 1.72 18.31 9.26
C ARG A 359 1.40 17.97 10.70
N GLY A 360 0.27 18.42 11.19
CA GLY A 360 -0.27 17.93 12.45
C GLY A 360 -0.99 18.99 13.27
N VAL A 361 -1.40 18.57 14.45
CA VAL A 361 -2.15 19.44 15.37
C VAL A 361 -1.21 20.41 16.05
N GLN A 362 -0.22 19.92 16.79
CA GLN A 362 0.68 20.77 17.57
C GLN A 362 2.15 20.42 17.35
N TRP A 363 2.98 21.44 17.21
CA TRP A 363 4.43 21.30 17.08
C TRP A 363 5.14 22.34 17.96
N SER A 364 6.29 21.97 18.52
CA SER A 364 7.21 22.97 19.07
C SER A 364 7.81 23.80 17.95
N TRP A 365 8.07 25.07 18.22
CA TRP A 365 8.80 25.90 17.27
C TRP A 365 10.22 25.38 17.02
N GLY A 366 10.88 24.88 18.07
CA GLY A 366 12.22 24.29 17.97
C GLY A 366 12.27 23.14 16.96
N ALA A 367 11.28 22.25 16.96
CA ALA A 367 11.17 21.18 15.98
C ALA A 367 10.99 21.71 14.56
N ILE A 368 10.08 22.67 14.35
CA ILE A 368 9.84 23.27 13.02
C ILE A 368 11.11 23.95 12.51
N SER A 369 11.72 24.81 13.33
CA SER A 369 12.93 25.57 12.97
C SER A 369 14.10 24.65 12.65
N SER A 370 14.30 23.59 13.44
CA SER A 370 15.34 22.58 13.20
C SER A 370 15.19 21.92 11.83
N VAL A 371 13.97 21.47 11.49
CA VAL A 371 13.70 20.82 10.19
C VAL A 371 13.93 21.80 9.03
N LEU A 372 13.42 23.03 9.14
CA LEU A 372 13.58 24.05 8.08
C LEU A 372 15.06 24.42 7.87
N GLN A 373 15.84 24.57 8.94
CA GLN A 373 17.28 24.87 8.85
C GLN A 373 18.06 23.76 8.12
N CYS A 374 17.60 22.51 8.21
CA CYS A 374 18.22 21.38 7.51
C CYS A 374 17.78 21.25 6.04
N ALA A 375 16.70 21.94 5.64
CA ALA A 375 15.98 21.75 4.38
C ALA A 375 16.17 22.89 3.36
N GLY A 376 17.32 23.58 3.37
CA GLY A 376 17.57 24.74 2.49
C GLY A 376 17.50 24.46 0.98
N GLU A 377 17.61 23.19 0.57
CA GLU A 377 17.57 22.75 -0.84
C GLU A 377 16.14 22.44 -1.33
N VAL A 378 15.14 22.53 -0.45
CA VAL A 378 13.76 22.13 -0.72
C VAL A 378 13.14 22.90 -1.89
N LYS A 379 12.46 22.16 -2.78
CA LYS A 379 11.71 22.73 -3.90
C LYS A 379 10.23 22.83 -3.60
N HIS A 380 9.68 21.86 -2.87
CA HIS A 380 8.26 21.81 -2.54
C HIS A 380 8.09 21.74 -1.02
N LEU A 381 7.53 22.78 -0.41
CA LEU A 381 7.32 22.89 1.03
C LEU A 381 5.84 22.94 1.36
N VAL A 382 5.40 22.06 2.26
CA VAL A 382 4.05 22.01 2.82
C VAL A 382 4.12 22.20 4.33
N MET A 383 3.43 23.21 4.84
CA MET A 383 3.36 23.54 6.26
C MET A 383 1.89 23.59 6.71
N LYS A 384 1.42 22.50 7.30
CA LYS A 384 0.05 22.32 7.79
C LYS A 384 0.04 21.98 9.28
N VAL A 385 0.46 22.94 10.09
CA VAL A 385 0.46 22.84 11.55
C VAL A 385 -0.62 23.76 12.11
N GLU A 386 -1.47 23.24 12.99
CA GLU A 386 -2.58 24.02 13.56
C GLU A 386 -2.12 24.92 14.72
N PHE A 387 -1.27 24.40 15.59
CA PHE A 387 -0.83 25.09 16.81
C PHE A 387 0.67 24.95 17.07
N CYS A 388 1.23 25.95 17.73
CA CYS A 388 2.59 25.94 18.25
C CYS A 388 2.57 25.69 19.76
N GLY A 389 3.66 25.16 20.32
CA GLY A 389 3.89 25.12 21.76
C GLY A 389 4.44 23.79 22.25
N ASP A 390 4.99 23.82 23.46
CA ASP A 390 5.62 22.67 24.10
C ASP A 390 4.66 22.00 25.06
N TYR A 391 4.66 20.66 25.05
CA TYR A 391 3.82 19.82 25.91
C TYR A 391 2.34 20.22 25.84
N ASP A 392 1.72 20.49 26.99
CA ASP A 392 0.31 20.84 27.10
C ASP A 392 0.03 22.35 26.92
N THR A 393 1.05 23.16 26.64
CA THR A 393 0.91 24.63 26.58
C THR A 393 0.90 25.11 25.13
N LEU A 394 -0.26 25.58 24.66
CA LEU A 394 -0.36 26.25 23.37
C LEU A 394 0.31 27.62 23.44
N GLN A 395 1.12 27.93 22.43
CA GLN A 395 1.82 29.18 22.26
C GLN A 395 1.51 29.76 20.88
N PRO A 396 1.56 31.10 20.72
CA PRO A 396 1.57 31.67 19.39
C PRO A 396 2.84 31.21 18.65
N PHE A 397 2.72 31.01 17.33
CA PHE A 397 3.91 30.88 16.50
C PHE A 397 4.74 32.16 16.60
N PRO A 398 6.08 32.07 16.62
CA PRO A 398 6.91 33.25 16.55
C PRO A 398 6.74 33.95 15.20
N GLU A 399 6.97 35.25 15.18
CA GLU A 399 6.91 36.05 13.96
C GLU A 399 7.96 35.58 12.96
N LEU A 400 7.53 35.28 11.74
CA LEU A 400 8.43 34.86 10.67
C LEU A 400 8.69 35.99 9.69
N ASP A 401 9.96 36.25 9.44
CA ASP A 401 10.39 37.21 8.45
C ASP A 401 10.32 36.59 7.05
N LEU A 402 9.49 37.17 6.19
CA LEU A 402 9.34 36.69 4.82
C LEU A 402 10.66 36.71 4.04
N VAL A 403 11.50 37.74 4.22
CA VAL A 403 12.77 37.87 3.50
C VAL A 403 13.74 36.79 3.97
N GLU A 404 13.90 36.66 5.28
CA GLU A 404 14.78 35.65 5.88
C GLU A 404 14.36 34.24 5.49
N PHE A 405 13.05 33.97 5.48
CA PHE A 405 12.49 32.68 5.12
C PHE A 405 12.84 32.29 3.68
N PHE A 406 12.58 33.17 2.70
CA PHE A 406 12.88 32.87 1.29
C PHE A 406 14.37 32.91 0.97
N ASN A 407 15.16 33.73 1.66
CA ASN A 407 16.62 33.69 1.54
C ASN A 407 17.21 32.37 2.04
N SER A 408 16.57 31.75 3.05
CA SER A 408 16.98 30.45 3.59
C SER A 408 16.49 29.26 2.74
N HIS A 409 15.50 29.47 1.86
CA HIS A 409 14.94 28.45 0.97
C HIS A 409 14.92 28.93 -0.49
N PRO A 410 16.10 29.24 -1.06
CA PRO A 410 16.19 29.92 -2.35
C PRO A 410 15.65 29.10 -3.52
N LYS A 411 15.56 27.76 -3.39
CA LYS A 411 15.12 26.84 -4.45
C LYS A 411 13.63 26.52 -4.41
N LEU A 412 12.84 27.22 -3.58
CA LEU A 412 11.43 26.90 -3.41
C LEU A 412 10.60 27.22 -4.66
N HIS A 413 9.98 26.20 -5.25
CA HIS A 413 9.09 26.28 -6.42
C HIS A 413 7.61 26.21 -6.05
N LYS A 414 7.27 25.39 -5.04
CA LYS A 414 5.89 25.22 -4.57
C LYS A 414 5.83 25.41 -3.06
N PHE A 415 4.96 26.30 -2.61
CA PHE A 415 4.77 26.60 -1.20
C PHE A 415 3.30 26.47 -0.80
N GLU A 416 3.02 25.59 0.14
CA GLU A 416 1.70 25.41 0.74
C GLU A 416 1.77 25.72 2.23
N ILE A 417 1.02 26.73 2.67
CA ILE A 417 1.05 27.21 4.05
C ILE A 417 -0.38 27.40 4.58
N HIS A 418 -0.63 26.92 5.80
CA HIS A 418 -1.97 26.86 6.37
C HIS A 418 -2.08 27.67 7.66
N GLY A 419 -3.21 28.36 7.81
CA GLY A 419 -3.75 28.83 9.08
C GLY A 419 -2.76 29.61 9.92
N ALA A 420 -2.39 29.05 11.07
CA ALA A 420 -1.53 29.70 12.06
C ALA A 420 -0.10 29.95 11.54
N MET A 421 0.45 29.04 10.72
CA MET A 421 1.75 29.24 10.08
C MET A 421 1.72 30.44 9.11
N PHE A 422 0.63 30.59 8.34
CA PHE A 422 0.48 31.75 7.45
C PHE A 422 0.38 33.03 8.27
N ALA A 423 -0.38 33.02 9.37
CA ALA A 423 -0.46 34.17 10.26
C ALA A 423 0.91 34.57 10.84
N ALA A 424 1.75 33.60 11.21
CA ALA A 424 3.11 33.84 11.69
C ALA A 424 3.98 34.55 10.65
N LEU A 425 3.85 34.17 9.38
CA LEU A 425 4.55 34.81 8.25
C LEU A 425 4.08 36.26 7.98
N CYS A 426 2.86 36.60 8.39
CA CYS A 426 2.29 37.93 8.16
C CYS A 426 2.68 38.96 9.23
N GLN A 427 3.14 38.52 10.41
CA GLN A 427 3.23 39.40 11.58
C GLN A 427 4.39 40.41 11.52
N LYS A 428 5.47 40.11 10.79
CA LYS A 428 6.67 40.95 10.81
C LYS A 428 6.61 42.06 9.77
N ASN A 429 6.80 43.31 10.21
CA ASN A 429 6.76 44.53 9.38
C ASN A 429 7.95 44.69 8.40
N SER A 430 8.77 43.66 8.20
CA SER A 430 9.94 43.71 7.31
C SER A 430 9.58 44.09 5.87
N LEU A 431 8.33 43.84 5.46
CA LEU A 431 7.77 44.21 4.16
C LEU A 431 7.80 45.74 3.89
N LYS A 432 7.75 46.57 4.95
CA LYS A 432 7.75 48.04 4.82
C LYS A 432 9.11 48.62 4.45
N LYS A 433 10.19 47.85 4.56
CA LYS A 433 11.59 48.27 4.30
C LYS A 433 12.32 47.30 3.36
N LEU A 434 11.61 46.73 2.40
CA LEU A 434 12.19 45.82 1.43
C LEU A 434 13.11 46.55 0.45
N ASP A 435 14.32 46.02 0.30
CA ASP A 435 15.20 46.42 -0.80
C ASP A 435 14.54 46.04 -2.13
N SER A 436 14.49 46.99 -3.07
CA SER A 436 14.04 46.77 -4.46
C SER A 436 14.71 45.59 -5.16
N ARG A 437 15.88 45.13 -4.68
CA ARG A 437 16.63 43.98 -5.20
C ARG A 437 16.14 42.62 -4.67
N PHE A 438 15.29 42.61 -3.64
CA PHE A 438 14.74 41.36 -3.12
C PHE A 438 13.85 40.70 -4.17
N VAL A 439 14.11 39.41 -4.44
CA VAL A 439 13.33 38.59 -5.37
C VAL A 439 13.20 37.18 -4.82
N ILE A 440 12.09 36.53 -5.14
CA ILE A 440 11.87 35.11 -4.90
C ILE A 440 11.98 34.41 -6.27
N PRO A 441 13.17 33.88 -6.61
CA PRO A 441 13.51 33.59 -8.00
C PRO A 441 12.74 32.41 -8.60
N PHE A 442 12.47 31.36 -7.82
CA PHE A 442 11.94 30.09 -8.35
C PHE A 442 10.48 29.80 -7.99
N LEU A 443 9.82 30.63 -7.17
CA LEU A 443 8.48 30.33 -6.68
C LEU A 443 7.46 30.41 -7.82
N GLU A 444 6.84 29.28 -8.15
CA GLU A 444 5.87 29.14 -9.24
C GLU A 444 4.44 28.93 -8.74
N HIS A 445 4.28 28.22 -7.63
CA HIS A 445 2.98 27.81 -7.10
C HIS A 445 2.87 28.11 -5.62
N VAL A 446 1.83 28.85 -5.24
CA VAL A 446 1.52 29.17 -3.84
C VAL A 446 0.13 28.70 -3.51
N LEU A 447 -0.03 28.04 -2.36
CA LEU A 447 -1.32 27.70 -1.78
C LEU A 447 -1.37 28.21 -0.34
N VAL A 448 -2.26 29.15 -0.09
CA VAL A 448 -2.48 29.71 1.25
C VAL A 448 -3.87 29.31 1.72
N THR A 449 -3.95 28.67 2.88
CA THR A 449 -5.25 28.45 3.55
C THR A 449 -5.43 29.48 4.65
N VAL A 450 -6.40 30.37 4.48
CA VAL A 450 -6.77 31.39 5.47
C VAL A 450 -7.84 30.82 6.39
N ARG A 451 -7.59 30.85 7.70
CA ARG A 451 -8.49 30.27 8.73
C ARG A 451 -9.23 31.31 9.57
N SER A 452 -8.83 32.58 9.49
CA SER A 452 -9.40 33.69 10.26
C SER A 452 -9.21 35.00 9.50
N PRO A 453 -10.17 35.95 9.56
CA PRO A 453 -10.09 37.26 8.89
C PRO A 453 -9.29 38.32 9.69
N LEU A 454 -8.81 38.00 10.90
CA LEU A 454 -8.06 38.95 11.74
C LEU A 454 -6.74 39.40 11.05
N ASN A 455 -6.25 40.60 11.34
CA ASN A 455 -5.00 41.13 10.76
C ASN A 455 -5.04 41.12 9.21
N ALA A 456 -6.16 41.60 8.66
CA ALA A 456 -6.45 41.61 7.23
C ALA A 456 -5.36 42.33 6.42
N GLU A 457 -4.96 43.52 6.87
CA GLU A 457 -3.91 44.34 6.23
C GLU A 457 -2.60 43.56 6.12
N GLN A 458 -2.11 42.96 7.21
CA GLN A 458 -0.86 42.20 7.22
C GLN A 458 -0.91 40.98 6.28
N LYS A 459 -2.06 40.30 6.21
CA LYS A 459 -2.26 39.16 5.30
C LYS A 459 -2.26 39.59 3.84
N LEU A 460 -2.93 40.70 3.53
CA LEU A 460 -2.94 41.29 2.19
C LEU A 460 -1.54 41.74 1.78
N ASP A 461 -0.83 42.48 2.64
CA ASP A 461 0.56 42.91 2.41
C ASP A 461 1.48 41.72 2.08
N THR A 462 1.29 40.60 2.79
CA THR A 462 2.05 39.37 2.58
C THR A 462 1.71 38.71 1.25
N LEU A 463 0.42 38.60 0.89
CA LEU A 463 -0.02 38.05 -0.39
C LEU A 463 0.45 38.91 -1.57
N GLU A 464 0.33 40.23 -1.45
CA GLU A 464 0.84 41.20 -2.43
C GLU A 464 2.34 41.07 -2.60
N SER A 465 3.09 40.96 -1.50
CA SER A 465 4.53 40.75 -1.52
C SER A 465 4.91 39.44 -2.23
N LEU A 466 4.18 38.35 -1.97
CA LEU A 466 4.40 37.08 -2.68
C LEU A 466 4.18 37.23 -4.19
N VAL A 467 3.17 37.98 -4.64
CA VAL A 467 2.96 38.23 -6.08
C VAL A 467 4.02 39.15 -6.66
N ARG A 468 4.37 40.22 -5.94
CA ARG A 468 5.29 41.28 -6.39
C ARG A 468 6.72 40.78 -6.53
N TYR A 469 7.20 40.02 -5.56
CA TYR A 469 8.61 39.59 -5.51
C TYR A 469 8.85 38.22 -6.14
N SER A 470 7.80 37.44 -6.42
CA SER A 470 7.93 36.14 -7.12
C SER A 470 7.83 36.30 -8.63
N VAL A 471 8.98 36.49 -9.26
CA VAL A 471 9.10 36.74 -10.71
C VAL A 471 8.57 35.60 -11.58
N ARG A 472 8.55 34.37 -11.07
CA ARG A 472 8.08 33.16 -11.79
C ARG A 472 6.72 32.66 -11.34
N LEU A 473 6.02 33.36 -10.45
CA LEU A 473 4.75 32.86 -9.90
C LEU A 473 3.70 32.72 -11.01
N ARG A 474 3.22 31.50 -11.23
CA ARG A 474 2.21 31.16 -12.24
C ARG A 474 0.83 31.04 -11.63
N ARG A 475 0.76 30.50 -10.41
CA ARG A 475 -0.52 30.25 -9.73
C ARG A 475 -0.40 30.49 -8.23
N MET A 476 -1.32 31.28 -7.69
CA MET A 476 -1.56 31.46 -6.27
C MET A 476 -3.02 31.10 -5.98
N VAL A 477 -3.22 30.15 -5.06
CA VAL A 477 -4.54 29.73 -4.60
C VAL A 477 -4.74 30.22 -3.17
N ILE A 478 -5.81 30.96 -2.93
CA ILE A 478 -6.21 31.42 -1.61
C ILE A 478 -7.45 30.62 -1.19
N ARG A 479 -7.27 29.66 -0.30
CA ARG A 479 -8.37 28.88 0.28
C ARG A 479 -8.98 29.60 1.46
N ILE A 480 -10.22 30.03 1.30
CA ILE A 480 -11.01 30.73 2.32
C ILE A 480 -12.20 29.90 2.81
N SER A 481 -12.59 28.86 2.06
CA SER A 481 -13.68 27.92 2.40
C SER A 481 -13.53 27.24 3.77
N GLN A 482 -12.35 27.35 4.37
CA GLN A 482 -12.01 26.78 5.66
C GLN A 482 -11.98 27.81 6.81
N MET A 483 -12.40 29.05 6.61
CA MET A 483 -12.44 30.05 7.67
C MET A 483 -13.39 29.63 8.81
N LYS A 484 -12.86 29.63 10.03
CA LYS A 484 -13.64 29.38 11.25
C LYS A 484 -13.87 30.76 11.89
N ASN A 485 -15.15 31.10 12.13
CA ASN A 485 -15.67 32.30 12.79
C ASN A 485 -16.11 33.44 11.84
N CYS A 486 -17.39 33.81 11.95
CA CYS A 486 -17.97 35.01 11.36
C CYS A 486 -17.59 36.22 12.22
N HIS A 487 -16.42 36.82 11.95
CA HIS A 487 -16.02 38.09 12.55
C HIS A 487 -16.64 39.25 11.75
N GLY A 488 -16.99 40.37 12.39
CA GLY A 488 -17.55 41.53 11.68
C GLY A 488 -16.63 42.11 10.59
N ALA A 489 -15.32 41.87 10.72
CA ALA A 489 -14.31 42.25 9.72
C ALA A 489 -14.17 41.25 8.55
N ALA A 490 -14.94 40.16 8.53
CA ALA A 490 -14.85 39.15 7.48
C ALA A 490 -15.26 39.72 6.12
N ASP A 491 -16.35 40.49 6.06
CA ASP A 491 -16.87 41.05 4.82
C ASP A 491 -15.86 42.01 4.17
N ASP A 492 -15.26 42.90 4.97
CA ASP A 492 -14.21 43.82 4.52
C ASP A 492 -12.97 43.06 4.02
N PHE A 493 -12.53 42.03 4.76
CA PHE A 493 -11.42 41.18 4.34
C PHE A 493 -11.72 40.44 3.03
N PHE A 494 -12.94 39.91 2.87
CA PHE A 494 -13.37 39.26 1.64
C PHE A 494 -13.42 40.24 0.46
N ALA A 495 -13.92 41.45 0.67
CA ALA A 495 -13.96 42.48 -0.36
C ALA A 495 -12.55 42.80 -0.87
N GLU A 496 -11.58 42.99 0.03
CA GLU A 496 -10.20 43.26 -0.35
C GLU A 496 -9.50 42.04 -0.98
N ILE A 497 -9.75 40.81 -0.51
CA ILE A 497 -9.22 39.58 -1.14
C ILE A 497 -9.79 39.39 -2.56
N CYS A 498 -11.08 39.65 -2.76
CA CYS A 498 -11.71 39.60 -4.08
C CYS A 498 -11.12 40.65 -5.03
N LYS A 499 -10.92 41.87 -4.54
CA LYS A 499 -10.25 42.95 -5.28
C LYS A 499 -8.80 42.59 -5.62
N PHE A 500 -8.05 42.05 -4.67
CA PHE A 500 -6.69 41.55 -4.90
C PHE A 500 -6.64 40.47 -5.98
N ALA A 501 -7.55 39.49 -5.92
CA ALA A 501 -7.65 38.43 -6.92
C ALA A 501 -8.04 38.97 -8.31
N TYR A 502 -8.95 39.94 -8.37
CA TYR A 502 -9.35 40.61 -9.61
C TYR A 502 -8.19 41.37 -10.25
N MET A 503 -7.46 42.17 -9.47
CA MET A 503 -6.27 42.91 -9.91
C MET A 503 -5.15 42.00 -10.42
N ASN A 504 -5.10 40.75 -9.93
CA ASN A 504 -4.11 39.74 -10.31
C ASN A 504 -4.74 38.57 -11.08
N SER A 505 -5.80 38.87 -11.85
CA SER A 505 -6.52 37.88 -12.65
C SER A 505 -5.56 37.13 -13.59
N GLY A 506 -5.72 35.80 -13.65
CA GLY A 506 -4.85 34.90 -14.41
C GLY A 506 -3.70 34.28 -13.59
N ARG A 507 -3.36 34.84 -12.42
CA ARG A 507 -2.35 34.26 -11.51
C ARG A 507 -2.93 33.90 -10.15
N VAL A 508 -3.86 34.70 -9.62
CA VAL A 508 -4.49 34.49 -8.32
C VAL A 508 -5.90 33.94 -8.48
N CYS A 509 -6.25 32.91 -7.71
CA CYS A 509 -7.62 32.40 -7.61
C CYS A 509 -8.00 32.13 -6.15
N ILE A 510 -9.30 32.23 -5.88
CA ILE A 510 -9.91 31.99 -4.57
C ILE A 510 -10.64 30.65 -4.61
N GLU A 511 -10.44 29.81 -3.59
CA GLU A 511 -11.06 28.48 -3.41
C GLU A 511 -11.82 28.33 -2.09
#